data_AF-A0A7W8YKY7-F1
#
_entry.id   AF-A0A7W8YKY7-F1
#
_cell.length_a   1.000
_cell.length_b   1.000
_cell.length_c   1.000
_cell.angle_alpha   90.00
_cell.angle_beta   90.00
_cell.angle_gamma   90.00
#
_symmetry.space_group_name_H-M   'P 1'
#
loop_
_entity.id
_entity.type
_entity.pdbx_description
1 polymer ?
#
loop_
_entity_poly.entity_id
_entity_poly.type
_entity_poly.pdbx_seq_one_letter_code
_entity_poly.pdbx_strand_id
1 'polypeptide(L)'
;MTGKCTPARRARILCSPPGAWRLARLVQSIRACQKDAPVTIVCHSQGNMVSMAAAFLGETLGPSAVADSYVLCNPPYSLLDRNFTENWVSGNLKDEHGNTGRQKYTARTQTLKAFFDILRTRLALQQNAAFVDEFSANQKPDPKHSYTAALDRAAYGLHGSSYGRVTLYFNPHDQVISATPVQGIGWRGMSAQEIADTGGDGVFTQRVFAQNHDVGQKNEADYDIWQRNGQPLTPGSLDFWLPLSQVAEYFIQKGLRASKGFGRKILTFLFAPIVIVGSKLAGTRINALPPKDWKLPMKAPELPEKFSPQSQRFGNISEQFDEGCDSPADSLHSARAFDADDVYAPYRAQGKGSAQDEAALRYELNGMLRMQARRDELAEKDGSVTGVDKPEAASDKFKAWRTKEIHNYLAANVDTHATDHSTIMSNAMHAEKALAYDVAVGVCTIRQEELRKLRVVADWCLLKRLDDTEDSKEFFEYYDKGKFKRVPLYEWANNKDSPAKKPQKIMDERQNVVVRAAPTGISALGTDDA
;
A
#
# COMPACT_ATOMS: atom_id res chain seq x y z
N MET A 1 -27.89 -26.03 9.50
CA MET A 1 -27.62 -25.93 10.96
C MET A 1 -26.54 -24.89 11.19
N THR A 2 -26.87 -23.90 12.00
CA THR A 2 -26.17 -22.62 12.18
C THR A 2 -24.92 -22.78 13.05
N GLY A 3 -23.75 -22.79 12.41
CA GLY A 3 -22.45 -22.70 13.10
C GLY A 3 -22.04 -21.25 13.29
N LYS A 4 -21.98 -20.82 14.55
CA LYS A 4 -21.57 -19.48 15.00
C LYS A 4 -20.12 -19.20 14.57
N CYS A 5 -19.90 -18.19 13.73
CA CYS A 5 -18.59 -17.59 13.48
C CYS A 5 -18.31 -16.54 14.57
N THR A 6 -17.39 -16.82 15.48
CA THR A 6 -16.90 -15.90 16.51
C THR A 6 -15.77 -15.04 15.93
N PRO A 7 -15.90 -13.70 15.83
CA PRO A 7 -14.89 -12.85 15.22
C PRO A 7 -14.00 -12.18 16.28
N ALA A 8 -12.98 -12.87 16.78
CA ALA A 8 -11.90 -12.26 17.55
C ALA A 8 -10.94 -11.52 16.59
N ARG A 9 -11.37 -10.36 16.07
CA ARG A 9 -10.64 -9.55 15.10
C ARG A 9 -9.71 -8.54 15.80
N ARG A 10 -8.46 -8.93 16.03
CA ARG A 10 -7.32 -7.99 15.94
C ARG A 10 -6.77 -8.05 14.51
N ALA A 11 -7.45 -7.39 13.58
CA ALA A 11 -6.89 -7.11 12.26
C ALA A 11 -5.78 -6.03 12.40
N ARG A 12 -4.61 -6.42 12.92
CA ARG A 12 -3.36 -5.72 12.63
C ARG A 12 -2.92 -6.16 11.24
N ILE A 13 -3.56 -5.61 10.20
CA ILE A 13 -3.01 -5.59 8.85
C ILE A 13 -1.93 -4.49 8.85
N LEU A 14 -0.81 -4.76 9.51
CA LEU A 14 0.41 -3.96 9.48
C LEU A 14 1.47 -4.93 9.00
N CYS A 15 1.88 -4.82 7.75
CA CYS A 15 2.99 -5.57 7.12
C CYS A 15 3.28 -6.91 7.80
N SER A 16 2.30 -7.82 7.82
CA SER A 16 2.43 -9.02 8.64
C SER A 16 3.30 -10.03 7.86
N PRO A 17 4.33 -10.63 8.48
CA PRO A 17 5.12 -11.70 7.85
C PRO A 17 4.29 -12.79 7.15
N PRO A 18 3.08 -13.17 7.63
CA PRO A 18 2.19 -14.09 6.91
C PRO A 18 1.71 -13.60 5.56
N GLY A 19 1.46 -12.30 5.37
CA GLY A 19 1.04 -11.76 4.07
C GLY A 19 2.16 -11.89 3.02
N ALA A 20 3.38 -11.56 3.42
CA ALA A 20 4.56 -11.66 2.57
C ALA A 20 4.93 -13.12 2.28
N TRP A 21 4.89 -13.97 3.31
CA TRP A 21 5.13 -15.41 3.19
C TRP A 21 4.13 -16.09 2.24
N ARG A 22 2.83 -15.77 2.38
CA ARG A 22 1.78 -16.27 1.49
C ARG A 22 2.00 -15.84 0.05
N LEU A 23 2.39 -14.59 -0.18
CA LEU A 23 2.67 -14.09 -1.52
C LEU A 23 3.85 -14.83 -2.15
N ALA A 24 4.95 -15.03 -1.41
CA ALA A 24 6.09 -15.82 -1.89
C ALA A 24 5.69 -17.28 -2.21
N ARG A 25 4.88 -17.92 -1.35
CA ARG A 25 4.34 -19.26 -1.59
C ARG A 25 3.39 -19.30 -2.80
N LEU A 26 2.59 -18.27 -3.03
CA LEU A 26 1.75 -18.18 -4.23
C LEU A 26 2.60 -18.13 -5.51
N VAL A 27 3.67 -17.33 -5.54
CA VAL A 27 4.60 -17.31 -6.68
C VAL A 27 5.23 -18.69 -6.89
N GLN A 28 5.64 -19.36 -5.81
CA GLN A 28 6.14 -20.72 -5.87
C GLN A 28 5.10 -21.71 -6.42
N SER A 29 3.83 -21.61 -6.00
CA SER A 29 2.73 -22.44 -6.51
C SER A 29 2.45 -22.19 -8.00
N ILE A 30 2.49 -20.94 -8.46
CA ILE A 30 2.40 -20.62 -9.89
C ILE A 30 3.51 -21.35 -10.65
N ARG A 31 4.74 -21.32 -10.13
CA ARG A 31 5.87 -22.00 -10.77
C ARG A 31 5.95 -23.51 -10.57
N ALA A 32 5.17 -24.05 -9.66
CA ALA A 32 4.93 -25.49 -9.58
C ALA A 32 4.01 -25.96 -10.72
N CYS A 33 3.07 -25.11 -11.16
CA CYS A 33 2.25 -25.39 -12.35
C CYS A 33 3.03 -25.19 -13.65
N GLN A 34 3.88 -24.17 -13.73
CA GLN A 34 4.78 -23.94 -14.87
C GLN A 34 6.08 -23.27 -14.42
N LYS A 35 7.20 -23.99 -14.52
CA LYS A 35 8.50 -23.61 -13.96
C LYS A 35 9.00 -22.22 -14.36
N ASP A 36 8.76 -21.82 -15.60
CA ASP A 36 9.25 -20.59 -16.22
C ASP A 36 8.16 -19.52 -16.40
N ALA A 37 6.99 -19.69 -15.76
CA ALA A 37 5.90 -18.74 -15.87
C ALA A 37 6.35 -17.31 -15.52
N PRO A 38 6.11 -16.31 -16.39
CA PRO A 38 6.36 -14.91 -16.08
C PRO A 38 5.46 -14.46 -14.93
N VAL A 39 6.04 -13.83 -13.91
CA VAL A 39 5.27 -13.26 -12.80
C VAL A 39 5.66 -11.81 -12.58
N THR A 40 4.69 -10.90 -12.70
CA THR A 40 4.84 -9.50 -12.24
C THR A 40 3.99 -9.29 -11.00
N ILE A 41 4.55 -8.64 -9.97
CA ILE A 41 3.77 -8.16 -8.82
C ILE A 41 3.51 -6.66 -9.00
N VAL A 42 2.24 -6.32 -9.19
CA VAL A 42 1.74 -4.94 -9.16
C VAL A 42 1.18 -4.69 -7.79
N CYS A 43 1.68 -3.67 -7.10
CA CYS A 43 1.34 -3.44 -5.70
C CYS A 43 1.11 -1.96 -5.43
N HIS A 44 0.18 -1.69 -4.50
CA HIS A 44 -0.27 -0.34 -4.19
C HIS A 44 -0.16 -0.07 -2.70
N SER A 45 0.24 1.14 -2.32
CA SER A 45 0.27 1.59 -0.92
C SER A 45 1.07 0.63 -0.02
N GLN A 46 0.49 0.22 1.12
CA GLN A 46 1.08 -0.77 2.02
C GLN A 46 1.37 -2.13 1.36
N GLY A 47 0.68 -2.49 0.27
CA GLY A 47 0.95 -3.69 -0.50
C GLY A 47 2.38 -3.76 -1.04
N ASN A 48 3.01 -2.61 -1.29
CA ASN A 48 4.42 -2.54 -1.66
C ASN A 48 5.34 -3.15 -0.60
N MET A 49 5.05 -2.90 0.69
CA MET A 49 5.89 -3.38 1.79
C MET A 49 5.79 -4.90 1.92
N VAL A 50 4.59 -5.42 1.73
CA VAL A 50 4.32 -6.87 1.71
C VAL A 50 5.03 -7.52 0.52
N SER A 51 5.00 -6.89 -0.65
CA SER A 51 5.56 -7.40 -1.89
C SER A 51 7.09 -7.42 -1.88
N MET A 52 7.71 -6.34 -1.40
CA MET A 52 9.17 -6.31 -1.17
C MET A 52 9.60 -7.36 -0.15
N ALA A 53 8.89 -7.47 0.99
CA ALA A 53 9.16 -8.52 1.98
C ALA A 53 8.98 -9.93 1.39
N ALA A 54 8.00 -10.13 0.51
CA ALA A 54 7.80 -11.40 -0.18
C ALA A 54 8.96 -11.77 -1.10
N ALA A 55 9.63 -10.79 -1.72
CA ALA A 55 10.84 -11.05 -2.51
C ALA A 55 11.97 -11.63 -1.65
N PHE A 56 12.21 -11.06 -0.46
CA PHE A 56 13.21 -11.57 0.48
C PHE A 56 12.88 -12.96 1.00
N LEU A 57 11.62 -13.20 1.39
CA LEU A 57 11.18 -14.53 1.81
C LEU A 57 11.22 -15.52 0.64
N GLY A 58 10.91 -15.06 -0.56
CA GLY A 58 11.03 -15.83 -1.80
C GLY A 58 12.47 -16.26 -2.06
N GLU A 59 13.44 -15.36 -1.89
CA GLU A 59 14.86 -15.71 -2.00
C GLU A 59 15.25 -16.84 -1.03
N THR A 60 14.75 -16.81 0.20
CA THR A 60 14.99 -17.88 1.19
C THR A 60 14.29 -19.19 0.85
N LEU A 61 13.12 -19.14 0.20
CA LEU A 61 12.37 -20.30 -0.27
C LEU A 61 12.98 -20.93 -1.53
N GLY A 62 13.71 -20.12 -2.30
CA GLY A 62 14.37 -20.50 -3.54
C GLY A 62 13.88 -19.71 -4.76
N PRO A 63 14.62 -19.76 -5.88
CA PRO A 63 14.36 -18.90 -7.04
C PRO A 63 12.96 -18.99 -7.63
N SER A 64 12.24 -20.11 -7.44
CA SER A 64 10.86 -20.25 -7.92
C SER A 64 9.84 -19.38 -7.18
N ALA A 65 10.17 -18.84 -6.00
CA ALA A 65 9.28 -18.05 -5.16
C ALA A 65 9.44 -16.51 -5.31
N VAL A 66 10.29 -16.05 -6.23
CA VAL A 66 10.57 -14.61 -6.45
C VAL A 66 9.96 -14.14 -7.78
N ALA A 67 9.11 -13.12 -7.79
CA ALA A 67 8.55 -12.58 -9.03
C ALA A 67 9.63 -11.97 -9.94
N ASP A 68 9.36 -11.90 -11.24
CA ASP A 68 10.32 -11.46 -12.24
C ASP A 68 10.41 -9.94 -12.34
N SER A 69 9.30 -9.24 -12.14
CA SER A 69 9.24 -7.77 -12.15
C SER A 69 8.26 -7.24 -11.10
N TYR A 70 8.48 -6.00 -10.65
CA TYR A 70 7.62 -5.32 -9.68
C TYR A 70 7.23 -3.93 -10.18
N VAL A 71 5.93 -3.62 -10.09
CA VAL A 71 5.44 -2.25 -10.27
C VAL A 71 4.96 -1.74 -8.92
N LEU A 72 5.67 -0.74 -8.40
CA LEU A 72 5.46 -0.17 -7.08
C LEU A 72 4.62 1.10 -7.21
N CYS A 73 3.33 1.03 -6.87
CA CYS A 73 2.42 2.17 -6.98
C CYS A 73 2.25 2.83 -5.62
N ASN A 74 2.61 4.11 -5.52
CA ASN A 74 2.46 4.92 -4.31
C ASN A 74 3.03 4.25 -3.03
N PRO A 75 4.24 3.67 -3.03
CA PRO A 75 4.82 3.03 -1.85
C PRO A 75 5.06 4.00 -0.67
N PRO A 76 4.68 3.63 0.56
CA PRO A 76 4.99 4.41 1.77
C PRO A 76 6.45 4.24 2.24
N TYR A 77 7.33 3.62 1.44
CA TYR A 77 8.73 3.40 1.80
C TYR A 77 9.49 4.73 1.81
N SER A 78 9.96 5.20 2.97
CA SER A 78 10.61 6.51 3.06
C SER A 78 12.13 6.41 3.16
N LEU A 79 12.84 7.08 2.24
CA LEU A 79 14.31 7.22 2.28
C LEU A 79 14.75 8.59 2.82
N LEU A 80 13.91 9.30 3.58
CA LEU A 80 14.40 10.53 4.22
C LEU A 80 15.53 10.19 5.21
N ASP A 81 16.46 11.10 5.45
CA ASP A 81 17.42 10.94 6.55
C ASP A 81 16.76 11.20 7.91
N ARG A 82 15.91 12.24 7.98
CA ARG A 82 15.25 12.66 9.22
C ARG A 82 13.76 12.85 9.00
N ASN A 83 12.98 12.32 9.93
CA ASN A 83 11.55 12.57 10.03
C ASN A 83 11.14 12.46 11.51
N PHE A 84 10.98 13.62 12.17
CA PHE A 84 10.66 13.69 13.58
C PHE A 84 9.36 12.96 13.91
N THR A 85 8.32 13.21 13.12
CA THR A 85 6.99 12.62 13.35
C THR A 85 7.07 11.10 13.25
N GLU A 86 7.67 10.56 12.19
CA GLU A 86 7.85 9.10 12.05
C GLU A 86 8.68 8.50 13.19
N ASN A 87 9.75 9.18 13.61
CA ASN A 87 10.61 8.73 14.71
C ASN A 87 9.84 8.63 16.03
N TRP A 88 8.99 9.62 16.32
CA TRP A 88 8.14 9.62 17.50
C TRP A 88 7.10 8.49 17.45
N VAL A 89 6.42 8.32 16.31
CA VAL A 89 5.41 7.26 16.11
C VAL A 89 6.01 5.87 16.27
N SER A 90 7.24 5.72 15.80
CA SER A 90 7.98 4.46 15.86
C SER A 90 8.73 4.29 17.18
N GLY A 91 8.53 5.18 18.17
CA GLY A 91 9.30 5.18 19.42
C GLY A 91 9.16 3.92 20.27
N ASN A 92 8.09 3.14 20.07
CA ASN A 92 7.90 1.85 20.74
C ASN A 92 8.44 0.64 19.95
N LEU A 93 8.86 0.84 18.69
CA LEU A 93 9.49 -0.19 17.88
C LEU A 93 10.97 -0.28 18.26
N LYS A 94 11.50 -1.51 18.33
CA LYS A 94 12.88 -1.79 18.75
C LYS A 94 13.59 -2.61 17.69
N ASP A 95 14.87 -2.31 17.45
CA ASP A 95 15.76 -3.24 16.75
C ASP A 95 16.29 -4.33 17.68
N GLU A 96 17.13 -5.21 17.14
CA GLU A 96 17.78 -6.29 17.89
C GLU A 96 18.71 -5.82 19.01
N HIS A 97 19.19 -4.58 18.93
CA HIS A 97 20.01 -3.95 19.97
C HIS A 97 19.17 -3.20 21.02
N GLY A 98 17.86 -3.11 20.80
CA GLY A 98 16.92 -2.39 21.67
C GLY A 98 16.82 -0.89 21.41
N ASN A 99 17.49 -0.37 20.37
CA ASN A 99 17.35 1.02 19.94
C ASN A 99 15.94 1.23 19.40
N THR A 100 15.42 2.45 19.48
CA THR A 100 14.02 2.75 19.16
C THR A 100 13.83 3.78 18.05
N GLY A 101 12.59 3.92 17.59
CA GLY A 101 12.21 4.99 16.68
C GLY A 101 12.24 4.58 15.21
N ARG A 102 12.51 5.56 14.36
CA ARG A 102 12.56 5.38 12.91
C ARG A 102 13.79 4.56 12.52
N GLN A 103 13.70 3.85 11.41
CA GLN A 103 14.87 3.19 10.81
C GLN A 103 15.81 4.22 10.18
N LYS A 104 17.12 3.98 10.29
CA LYS A 104 18.13 4.85 9.69
C LYS A 104 18.01 4.86 8.16
N TYR A 105 18.44 5.96 7.53
CA TYR A 105 18.60 6.07 6.08
C TYR A 105 19.40 4.89 5.52
N THR A 106 20.57 4.62 6.09
CA THR A 106 21.48 3.55 5.66
C THR A 106 20.84 2.16 5.72
N ALA A 107 20.06 1.85 6.76
CA ALA A 107 19.35 0.57 6.85
C ALA A 107 18.30 0.44 5.73
N ARG A 108 17.59 1.53 5.41
CA ARG A 108 16.59 1.52 4.34
C ARG A 108 17.23 1.45 2.96
N THR A 109 18.30 2.19 2.70
CA THR A 109 19.00 2.11 1.41
C THR A 109 19.63 0.74 1.20
N GLN A 110 20.24 0.14 2.22
CA GLN A 110 20.76 -1.23 2.17
C GLN A 110 19.67 -2.27 1.93
N THR A 111 18.50 -2.12 2.57
CA THR A 111 17.37 -3.01 2.34
C THR A 111 16.87 -2.88 0.90
N LEU A 112 16.68 -1.66 0.39
CA LEU A 112 16.23 -1.47 -0.99
C LEU A 112 17.26 -1.96 -2.01
N LYS A 113 18.55 -1.77 -1.72
CA LYS A 113 19.66 -2.36 -2.48
C LYS A 113 19.58 -3.88 -2.56
N ALA A 114 19.38 -4.54 -1.43
CA ALA A 114 19.26 -5.99 -1.39
C ALA A 114 18.02 -6.48 -2.16
N PHE A 115 16.91 -5.73 -2.12
CA PHE A 115 15.73 -6.01 -2.94
C PHE A 115 16.04 -5.90 -4.44
N PHE A 116 16.72 -4.84 -4.86
CA PHE A 116 17.17 -4.68 -6.25
C PHE A 116 18.15 -5.77 -6.69
N ASP A 117 19.05 -6.20 -5.81
CA ASP A 117 19.99 -7.29 -6.09
C ASP A 117 19.26 -8.63 -6.30
N ILE A 118 18.17 -8.90 -5.57
CA ILE A 118 17.29 -10.05 -5.84
C ILE A 118 16.73 -9.98 -7.26
N LEU A 119 16.24 -8.81 -7.69
CA LEU A 119 15.62 -8.65 -9.00
C LEU A 119 16.60 -8.77 -10.17
N ARG A 120 17.86 -8.33 -10.00
CA ARG A 120 18.90 -8.53 -11.01
C ARG A 120 19.08 -9.98 -11.42
N THR A 121 18.92 -10.91 -10.48
CA THR A 121 19.03 -12.36 -10.77
C THR A 121 17.94 -12.87 -11.72
N ARG A 122 16.82 -12.15 -11.85
CA ARG A 122 15.67 -12.54 -12.66
C ARG A 122 15.88 -12.32 -14.15
N LEU A 123 16.78 -11.42 -14.52
CA LEU A 123 17.13 -11.12 -15.92
C LEU A 123 17.46 -12.39 -16.72
N ALA A 124 18.28 -13.27 -16.13
CA ALA A 124 18.75 -14.50 -16.75
C ALA A 124 17.66 -15.60 -16.88
N LEU A 125 16.49 -15.38 -16.30
CA LEU A 125 15.38 -16.34 -16.26
C LEU A 125 14.27 -15.97 -17.26
N GLN A 126 14.47 -14.92 -18.05
CA GLN A 126 13.55 -14.54 -19.11
C GLN A 126 13.44 -15.65 -20.16
N GLN A 127 12.22 -15.99 -20.54
CA GLN A 127 11.96 -16.98 -21.59
C GLN A 127 12.64 -16.59 -22.91
N ASN A 128 13.04 -17.58 -23.70
CA ASN A 128 13.61 -17.36 -25.02
C ASN A 128 12.61 -16.57 -25.90
N ALA A 129 13.08 -15.53 -26.59
CA ALA A 129 12.20 -14.67 -27.40
C ALA A 129 11.51 -15.44 -28.53
N ALA A 130 12.22 -16.33 -29.22
CA ALA A 130 11.65 -17.14 -30.30
C ALA A 130 10.54 -18.06 -29.79
N PHE A 131 10.73 -18.67 -28.60
CA PHE A 131 9.66 -19.45 -27.97
C PHE A 131 8.43 -18.58 -27.65
N VAL A 132 8.61 -17.36 -27.14
CA VAL A 132 7.48 -16.46 -26.89
C VAL A 132 6.78 -16.07 -28.20
N ASP A 133 7.56 -15.84 -29.25
CA ASP A 133 7.08 -15.47 -30.58
C ASP A 133 6.24 -16.57 -31.23
N GLU A 134 6.53 -17.85 -30.99
CA GLU A 134 5.70 -18.97 -31.47
C GLU A 134 4.22 -18.87 -31.05
N PHE A 135 3.94 -18.23 -29.91
CA PHE A 135 2.58 -18.11 -29.36
C PHE A 135 1.97 -16.72 -29.50
N SER A 136 2.79 -15.68 -29.71
CA SER A 136 2.34 -14.29 -29.56
C SER A 136 2.77 -13.35 -30.68
N ALA A 137 3.72 -13.75 -31.54
CA ALA A 137 4.17 -12.90 -32.63
C ALA A 137 3.02 -12.59 -33.60
N ASN A 138 3.02 -11.36 -34.10
CA ASN A 138 2.06 -10.89 -35.08
C ASN A 138 2.78 -9.99 -36.08
N GLN A 139 2.63 -10.29 -37.36
CA GLN A 139 3.06 -9.41 -38.44
C GLN A 139 1.86 -8.64 -38.97
N LYS A 140 1.90 -7.32 -38.81
CA LYS A 140 0.91 -6.41 -39.38
C LYS A 140 1.47 -5.71 -40.63
N PRO A 141 0.60 -5.25 -41.56
CA PRO A 141 1.05 -4.53 -42.75
C PRO A 141 1.90 -3.30 -42.46
N ASP A 142 1.64 -2.63 -41.33
CA ASP A 142 2.53 -1.61 -40.78
C ASP A 142 3.51 -2.25 -39.78
N PRO A 143 4.83 -2.25 -40.07
CA PRO A 143 5.84 -2.79 -39.17
C PRO A 143 5.81 -2.18 -37.77
N LYS A 144 5.38 -0.92 -37.61
CA LYS A 144 5.26 -0.25 -36.30
C LYS A 144 4.20 -0.89 -35.39
N HIS A 145 3.25 -1.61 -35.97
CA HIS A 145 2.19 -2.29 -35.24
C HIS A 145 2.38 -3.81 -35.19
N SER A 146 3.49 -4.31 -35.72
CA SER A 146 3.90 -5.70 -35.57
C SER A 146 4.44 -5.93 -34.16
N TYR A 147 4.31 -7.16 -33.68
CA TYR A 147 4.80 -7.55 -32.37
C TYR A 147 5.70 -8.78 -32.51
N THR A 148 6.88 -8.68 -31.91
CA THR A 148 7.71 -9.81 -31.50
C THR A 148 8.24 -9.52 -30.10
N ALA A 149 8.48 -10.55 -29.31
CA ALA A 149 9.08 -10.44 -27.98
C ALA A 149 10.46 -9.76 -28.05
N ALA A 150 11.23 -9.99 -29.12
CA ALA A 150 12.53 -9.34 -29.29
C ALA A 150 12.40 -7.82 -29.49
N LEU A 151 11.44 -7.37 -30.32
CA LEU A 151 11.18 -5.94 -30.54
C LEU A 151 10.61 -5.27 -29.29
N ASP A 152 9.67 -5.93 -28.62
CA ASP A 152 9.06 -5.46 -27.37
C ASP A 152 10.13 -5.24 -26.28
N ARG A 153 10.99 -6.24 -26.08
CA ARG A 153 12.11 -6.16 -25.13
C ARG A 153 13.10 -5.06 -25.47
N ALA A 154 13.38 -4.82 -26.76
CA ALA A 154 14.29 -3.77 -27.19
C ALA A 154 13.69 -2.37 -26.99
N ALA A 155 12.39 -2.21 -27.19
CA ALA A 155 11.70 -0.92 -27.07
C ALA A 155 11.36 -0.57 -25.62
N TYR A 156 10.82 -1.54 -24.86
CA TYR A 156 10.19 -1.31 -23.56
C TYR A 156 10.90 -2.03 -22.41
N GLY A 157 11.85 -2.93 -22.70
CA GLY A 157 12.63 -3.61 -21.70
C GLY A 157 13.77 -2.76 -21.15
N LEU A 158 14.08 -2.95 -19.87
CA LEU A 158 15.28 -2.37 -19.26
C LEU A 158 16.48 -3.24 -19.66
N HIS A 159 17.46 -2.64 -20.35
CA HIS A 159 18.60 -3.37 -20.95
C HIS A 159 18.19 -4.54 -21.85
N GLY A 160 17.12 -4.37 -22.64
CA GLY A 160 16.64 -5.43 -23.54
C GLY A 160 15.90 -6.57 -22.83
N SER A 161 15.38 -6.33 -21.63
CA SER A 161 14.61 -7.33 -20.87
C SER A 161 13.40 -6.74 -20.16
N SER A 162 12.30 -7.50 -20.20
CA SER A 162 11.08 -7.23 -19.43
C SER A 162 11.15 -7.80 -18.00
N TYR A 163 12.09 -8.71 -17.74
CA TYR A 163 12.37 -9.33 -16.44
C TYR A 163 13.46 -8.58 -15.69
N GLY A 164 13.46 -8.69 -14.37
CA GLY A 164 14.47 -8.12 -13.49
C GLY A 164 14.33 -6.61 -13.33
N ARG A 165 13.11 -6.08 -13.46
CA ARG A 165 12.82 -4.64 -13.39
C ARG A 165 11.93 -4.31 -12.20
N VAL A 166 12.21 -3.18 -11.57
CA VAL A 166 11.33 -2.50 -10.62
C VAL A 166 10.95 -1.14 -11.19
N THR A 167 9.66 -0.89 -11.38
CA THR A 167 9.15 0.40 -11.86
C THR A 167 8.34 1.08 -10.76
N LEU A 168 8.75 2.28 -10.34
CA LEU A 168 8.01 3.11 -9.40
C LEU A 168 6.99 3.97 -10.14
N TYR A 169 5.72 3.83 -9.78
CA TYR A 169 4.68 4.79 -10.14
C TYR A 169 4.43 5.69 -8.93
N PHE A 170 4.75 6.96 -9.08
CA PHE A 170 4.58 7.94 -8.01
C PHE A 170 3.70 9.11 -8.47
N ASN A 171 2.99 9.69 -7.51
CA ASN A 171 2.17 10.88 -7.70
C ASN A 171 2.60 11.99 -6.71
N PRO A 172 3.18 13.10 -7.20
CA PRO A 172 3.55 14.27 -6.39
C PRO A 172 2.44 14.80 -5.48
N HIS A 173 1.19 14.68 -5.89
CA HIS A 173 0.02 15.16 -5.14
C HIS A 173 -0.69 14.07 -4.32
N ASP A 174 -0.08 12.90 -4.14
CA ASP A 174 -0.57 11.88 -3.21
C ASP A 174 -0.51 12.39 -1.76
N GLN A 175 -1.67 12.77 -1.23
CA GLN A 175 -1.81 13.30 0.13
C GLN A 175 -1.65 12.22 1.19
N VAL A 176 -1.83 10.94 0.87
CA VAL A 176 -1.67 9.85 1.85
C VAL A 176 -0.20 9.59 2.10
N ILE A 177 0.57 9.49 1.03
CA ILE A 177 1.98 9.09 1.09
C ILE A 177 2.90 10.26 1.42
N SER A 178 2.44 11.50 1.19
CA SER A 178 3.08 12.74 1.65
C SER A 178 2.83 13.10 3.12
N ALA A 179 1.95 12.36 3.81
CA ALA A 179 1.64 12.62 5.21
C ALA A 179 2.93 12.71 6.04
N THR A 180 2.99 13.67 6.97
CA THR A 180 4.20 13.96 7.74
C THR A 180 4.90 12.74 8.39
N PRO A 181 4.22 11.73 8.96
CA PRO A 181 4.88 10.54 9.52
C PRO A 181 5.27 9.47 8.48
N VAL A 182 5.01 9.69 7.20
CA VAL A 182 5.21 8.72 6.12
C VAL A 182 6.28 9.20 5.18
N GLN A 183 5.96 10.20 4.35
CA GLN A 183 6.83 10.79 3.34
C GLN A 183 7.57 9.72 2.51
N GLY A 184 6.81 8.82 1.88
CA GLY A 184 7.34 7.70 1.09
C GLY A 184 7.92 8.10 -0.28
N ILE A 185 8.57 7.18 -0.99
CA ILE A 185 8.99 7.40 -2.39
C ILE A 185 7.78 7.43 -3.35
N GLY A 186 6.62 6.97 -2.92
CA GLY A 186 5.39 6.96 -3.72
C GLY A 186 4.74 8.31 -4.00
N TRP A 187 5.15 9.37 -3.29
CA TRP A 187 4.74 10.74 -3.63
C TRP A 187 5.91 11.57 -4.17
N ARG A 188 7.11 11.43 -3.60
CA ARG A 188 8.26 12.27 -3.95
C ARG A 188 9.21 11.68 -4.99
N GLY A 189 8.98 10.45 -5.46
CA GLY A 189 9.94 9.71 -6.30
C GLY A 189 11.26 9.38 -5.57
N MET A 190 12.27 8.98 -6.33
CA MET A 190 13.66 8.83 -5.86
C MET A 190 14.59 9.77 -6.62
N SER A 191 15.45 10.50 -5.89
CA SER A 191 16.47 11.36 -6.50
C SER A 191 17.61 10.55 -7.11
N ALA A 192 18.45 11.20 -7.93
CA ALA A 192 19.66 10.57 -8.47
C ALA A 192 20.58 10.01 -7.37
N GLN A 193 20.73 10.71 -6.25
CA GLN A 193 21.53 10.24 -5.11
C GLN A 193 20.90 9.00 -4.46
N GLU A 194 19.59 9.00 -4.23
CA GLU A 194 18.90 7.84 -3.63
C GLU A 194 18.94 6.60 -4.54
N ILE A 195 18.85 6.80 -5.86
CA ILE A 195 19.03 5.73 -6.84
C ILE A 195 20.47 5.20 -6.80
N ALA A 196 21.48 6.07 -6.68
CA ALA A 196 22.87 5.65 -6.56
C ALA A 196 23.13 4.89 -5.26
N ASP A 197 22.68 5.41 -4.11
CA ASP A 197 22.88 4.82 -2.78
C ASP A 197 22.22 3.45 -2.62
N THR A 198 21.11 3.24 -3.33
CA THR A 198 20.38 1.97 -3.35
C THR A 198 20.92 1.03 -4.44
N GLY A 199 21.84 1.49 -5.28
CA GLY A 199 22.28 0.76 -6.46
C GLY A 199 21.09 0.38 -7.33
N GLY A 200 20.21 1.34 -7.66
CA GLY A 200 19.06 1.14 -8.53
C GLY A 200 19.41 1.14 -10.03
N ASP A 201 20.63 1.51 -10.40
CA ASP A 201 21.05 1.56 -11.80
C ASP A 201 20.88 0.19 -12.49
N GLY A 202 20.24 0.23 -13.66
CA GLY A 202 19.91 -0.93 -14.48
C GLY A 202 18.89 -1.92 -13.95
N VAL A 203 18.18 -1.59 -12.87
CA VAL A 203 17.06 -2.41 -12.32
C VAL A 203 15.85 -1.56 -11.96
N PHE A 204 16.06 -0.30 -11.57
CA PHE A 204 15.02 0.63 -11.15
C PHE A 204 14.73 1.68 -12.22
N THR A 205 13.44 1.92 -12.46
CA THR A 205 12.94 3.06 -13.23
C THR A 205 11.75 3.68 -12.49
N GLN A 206 11.37 4.91 -12.87
CA GLN A 206 10.22 5.58 -12.28
C GLN A 206 9.43 6.34 -13.34
N ARG A 207 8.11 6.38 -13.17
CA ARG A 207 7.17 7.16 -13.97
C ARG A 207 6.37 8.05 -13.03
N VAL A 208 6.25 9.32 -13.40
CA VAL A 208 5.44 10.29 -12.67
C VAL A 208 4.05 10.36 -13.27
N PHE A 209 3.03 10.26 -12.42
CA PHE A 209 1.65 10.53 -12.79
C PHE A 209 1.23 11.80 -12.06
N ALA A 210 1.05 12.89 -12.80
CA ALA A 210 0.72 14.20 -12.26
C ALA A 210 -0.17 14.97 -13.24
N GLN A 211 -0.94 15.92 -12.71
CA GLN A 211 -1.73 16.83 -13.54
C GLN A 211 -0.87 17.52 -14.61
N ASN A 212 -1.34 17.47 -15.85
CA ASN A 212 -0.72 18.13 -17.01
C ASN A 212 0.75 17.70 -17.26
N HIS A 213 1.12 16.49 -16.86
CA HIS A 213 2.39 15.86 -17.25
C HIS A 213 2.09 14.60 -18.06
N ASP A 214 2.63 14.53 -19.28
CA ASP A 214 2.48 13.34 -20.12
C ASP A 214 3.36 12.19 -19.61
N VAL A 215 2.78 11.00 -19.48
CA VAL A 215 3.50 9.78 -19.10
C VAL A 215 4.07 9.10 -20.35
N GLY A 216 5.31 8.60 -20.27
CA GLY A 216 5.92 7.77 -21.30
C GLY A 216 6.55 8.56 -22.45
N GLN A 217 7.03 9.76 -22.16
CA GLN A 217 7.62 10.64 -23.17
C GLN A 217 8.93 10.07 -23.72
N LYS A 218 9.19 10.33 -25.00
CA LYS A 218 10.49 10.05 -25.61
C LYS A 218 11.54 11.00 -25.06
N ASN A 219 12.68 10.45 -24.61
CA ASN A 219 13.77 11.21 -24.00
C ASN A 219 13.28 12.13 -22.87
N GLU A 220 12.42 11.59 -21.99
CA GLU A 220 11.85 12.34 -20.87
C GLU A 220 12.96 13.01 -20.05
N ALA A 221 12.85 14.32 -19.87
CA ALA A 221 13.77 15.07 -19.04
C ALA A 221 13.52 14.78 -17.55
N ASP A 222 14.49 15.13 -16.70
CA ASP A 222 14.30 15.05 -15.26
C ASP A 222 13.06 15.85 -14.84
N TYR A 223 12.19 15.22 -14.05
CA TYR A 223 10.97 15.84 -13.55
C TYR A 223 11.30 16.72 -12.34
N ASP A 224 10.97 18.00 -12.43
CA ASP A 224 11.06 18.93 -11.32
C ASP A 224 9.75 18.95 -10.55
N ILE A 225 9.77 18.48 -9.30
CA ILE A 225 8.55 18.37 -8.50
C ILE A 225 7.92 19.74 -8.18
N TRP A 226 8.70 20.83 -8.27
CA TRP A 226 8.19 22.19 -8.12
C TRP A 226 7.67 22.77 -9.43
N GLN A 227 7.27 21.95 -10.40
CA GLN A 227 6.58 22.41 -11.60
C GLN A 227 5.12 21.95 -11.60
N ARG A 228 4.23 22.85 -12.03
CA ARG A 228 2.83 22.55 -12.31
C ARG A 228 2.44 23.20 -13.63
N ASN A 229 1.88 22.41 -14.55
CA ASN A 229 1.44 22.89 -15.87
C ASN A 229 2.56 23.59 -16.67
N GLY A 230 3.79 23.10 -16.53
CA GLY A 230 4.98 23.72 -17.13
C GLY A 230 5.39 25.07 -16.53
N GLN A 231 4.78 25.50 -15.42
CA GLN A 231 5.16 26.71 -14.69
C GLN A 231 5.87 26.35 -13.38
N PRO A 232 6.96 27.05 -13.03
CA PRO A 232 7.64 26.82 -11.76
C PRO A 232 6.78 27.35 -10.60
N LEU A 233 6.60 26.51 -9.59
CA LEU A 233 6.11 26.87 -8.27
C LEU A 233 7.28 27.38 -7.43
N THR A 234 7.01 28.29 -6.49
CA THR A 234 8.04 28.74 -5.55
C THR A 234 8.40 27.59 -4.59
N PRO A 235 9.67 27.14 -4.53
CA PRO A 235 10.08 26.08 -3.62
C PRO A 235 9.80 26.43 -2.16
N GLY A 236 9.14 25.51 -1.47
CA GLY A 236 8.65 25.68 -0.10
C GLY A 236 7.31 26.41 0.01
N SER A 237 6.66 26.79 -1.10
CA SER A 237 5.30 27.36 -1.06
C SER A 237 4.26 26.29 -0.73
N LEU A 238 3.22 26.71 0.01
CA LEU A 238 2.04 25.90 0.26
C LEU A 238 1.15 25.70 -0.98
N ASP A 239 1.35 26.52 -2.02
CA ASP A 239 0.63 26.41 -3.31
C ASP A 239 0.95 25.09 -4.03
N PHE A 240 2.00 24.37 -3.58
CA PHE A 240 2.24 22.99 -3.98
C PHE A 240 1.04 22.10 -3.74
N TRP A 241 0.24 22.33 -2.71
CA TRP A 241 -0.95 21.52 -2.45
C TRP A 241 -2.18 22.16 -3.10
N LEU A 242 -2.76 21.46 -4.07
CA LEU A 242 -4.07 21.77 -4.63
C LEU A 242 -4.95 20.51 -4.54
N PRO A 243 -5.97 20.48 -3.66
CA PRO A 243 -6.33 21.52 -2.68
C PRO A 243 -5.28 21.67 -1.56
N LEU A 244 -5.28 22.83 -0.88
CA LEU A 244 -4.33 23.14 0.18
C LEU A 244 -4.34 22.06 1.29
N SER A 245 -3.16 21.63 1.72
CA SER A 245 -3.02 20.67 2.82
C SER A 245 -3.74 21.17 4.07
N GLN A 246 -4.49 20.31 4.75
CA GLN A 246 -5.21 20.68 5.96
C GLN A 246 -4.25 20.92 7.14
N VAL A 247 -4.64 21.80 8.07
CA VAL A 247 -3.90 22.03 9.32
C VAL A 247 -4.24 20.93 10.32
N ALA A 248 -3.24 20.48 11.08
CA ALA A 248 -3.38 19.45 12.10
C ALA A 248 -4.53 19.72 13.08
N GLU A 249 -4.78 20.97 13.50
CA GLU A 249 -5.89 21.33 14.39
C GLU A 249 -7.27 21.03 13.81
N TYR A 250 -7.48 21.28 12.52
CA TYR A 250 -8.73 20.95 11.84
C TYR A 250 -8.91 19.43 11.75
N PHE A 251 -7.82 18.71 11.45
CA PHE A 251 -7.80 17.24 11.48
C PHE A 251 -8.00 16.68 12.89
N ILE A 252 -7.48 17.35 13.93
CA ILE A 252 -7.65 16.99 15.35
C ILE A 252 -9.06 17.29 15.81
N GLN A 253 -9.70 18.39 15.38
CA GLN A 253 -11.10 18.69 15.69
C GLN A 253 -12.06 17.74 14.97
N LYS A 254 -11.84 17.47 13.67
CA LYS A 254 -12.54 16.38 12.96
C LYS A 254 -12.28 15.04 13.64
N GLY A 255 -11.02 14.79 13.98
CA GLY A 255 -10.52 13.60 14.65
C GLY A 255 -11.12 13.42 16.04
N LEU A 256 -11.31 14.47 16.83
CA LEU A 256 -11.87 14.50 18.20
C LEU A 256 -13.40 14.41 18.18
N ARG A 257 -14.05 15.08 17.23
CA ARG A 257 -15.48 14.90 16.94
C ARG A 257 -15.77 13.48 16.45
N ALA A 258 -14.82 12.87 15.73
CA ALA A 258 -14.83 11.45 15.36
C ALA A 258 -14.19 10.51 16.40
N SER A 259 -13.49 11.00 17.44
CA SER A 259 -12.66 10.18 18.35
C SER A 259 -13.44 9.61 19.52
N LYS A 260 -14.74 9.89 19.62
CA LYS A 260 -15.59 8.93 20.34
C LYS A 260 -15.60 7.57 19.64
N GLY A 261 -15.21 7.46 18.35
CA GLY A 261 -15.36 6.21 17.59
C GLY A 261 -14.37 5.81 16.52
N PHE A 262 -13.15 6.34 16.49
CA PHE A 262 -12.32 6.12 15.30
C PHE A 262 -11.76 4.67 15.16
N GLY A 263 -12.21 3.96 14.12
CA GLY A 263 -11.87 2.56 13.78
C GLY A 263 -11.65 2.27 12.29
N ARG A 264 -10.46 2.63 11.79
CA ARG A 264 -9.62 2.11 10.68
C ARG A 264 -10.22 1.49 9.38
N LYS A 265 -9.87 2.10 8.23
CA LYS A 265 -9.18 1.45 7.08
C LYS A 265 -8.23 2.46 6.38
N ILE A 266 -7.03 1.95 6.03
CA ILE A 266 -5.89 2.49 5.25
C ILE A 266 -5.42 3.92 5.58
N LEU A 267 -6.26 4.95 5.50
CA LEU A 267 -5.84 6.35 5.66
C LEU A 267 -5.43 6.68 7.11
N THR A 268 -6.21 6.23 8.09
CA THR A 268 -6.07 6.77 9.45
C THR A 268 -4.88 6.26 10.24
N PHE A 269 -4.20 5.20 9.80
CA PHE A 269 -2.98 4.78 10.48
C PHE A 269 -1.79 5.70 10.20
N LEU A 270 -1.82 6.39 9.07
CA LEU A 270 -0.81 7.39 8.73
C LEU A 270 -1.09 8.70 9.47
N PHE A 271 -2.36 9.06 9.72
CA PHE A 271 -2.70 10.35 10.35
C PHE A 271 -3.05 10.29 11.85
N ALA A 272 -3.36 9.13 12.43
CA ALA A 272 -3.61 8.97 13.88
C ALA A 272 -2.50 9.54 14.80
N PRO A 273 -1.20 9.45 14.46
CA PRO A 273 -0.18 10.02 15.32
C PRO A 273 -0.04 11.55 15.26
N ILE A 274 -0.60 12.21 14.23
CA ILE A 274 -0.63 13.69 14.18
C ILE A 274 -1.49 14.23 15.34
N VAL A 275 -2.48 13.45 15.80
CA VAL A 275 -3.41 13.82 16.87
C VAL A 275 -2.76 13.83 18.26
N ILE A 276 -1.68 13.08 18.49
CA ILE A 276 -1.13 12.84 19.84
C ILE A 276 0.02 13.81 20.18
N VAL A 277 0.58 14.56 19.22
CA VAL A 277 1.59 15.59 19.49
C VAL A 277 0.92 16.91 19.92
N GLY A 278 0.12 16.83 20.99
CA GLY A 278 -0.80 17.85 21.49
C GLY A 278 -0.19 19.10 22.13
N SER A 279 0.96 19.58 21.66
CA SER A 279 1.46 20.92 22.05
C SER A 279 2.50 21.53 21.11
N LYS A 280 3.24 20.74 20.31
CA LYS A 280 4.31 21.25 19.43
C LYS A 280 3.95 21.33 17.93
N LEU A 281 2.77 20.86 17.52
CA LEU A 281 2.33 20.82 16.11
C LEU A 281 1.09 21.69 15.79
N ALA A 282 0.64 22.52 16.73
CA ALA A 282 -0.39 23.53 16.46
C ALA A 282 0.04 24.41 15.27
N GLY A 283 -0.86 24.63 14.31
CA GLY A 283 -0.58 25.34 13.05
C GLY A 283 0.20 24.58 11.97
N THR A 284 0.66 23.33 12.19
CA THR A 284 1.40 22.58 11.16
C THR A 284 0.48 21.85 10.17
N ARG A 285 0.91 21.75 8.91
CA ARG A 285 0.19 21.06 7.84
C ARG A 285 0.39 19.54 7.94
N ILE A 286 -0.63 18.75 7.57
CA ILE A 286 -0.58 17.29 7.68
C ILE A 286 0.24 16.63 6.57
N ASN A 287 0.41 17.30 5.44
CA ASN A 287 1.23 16.89 4.31
C ASN A 287 2.56 17.64 4.32
N ALA A 288 3.64 16.94 4.06
CA ALA A 288 4.95 17.55 3.88
C ALA A 288 5.02 18.32 2.55
N LEU A 289 5.99 19.22 2.44
CA LEU A 289 6.41 19.77 1.15
C LEU A 289 7.63 18.99 0.66
N PRO A 290 7.80 18.82 -0.66
CA PRO A 290 9.00 18.18 -1.18
C PRO A 290 10.26 19.01 -0.86
N PRO A 291 11.46 18.44 -0.94
CA PRO A 291 12.70 19.21 -0.80
C PRO A 291 12.77 20.33 -1.84
N LYS A 292 13.41 21.47 -1.52
CA LYS A 292 13.40 22.67 -2.37
C LYS A 292 14.02 22.45 -3.75
N ASP A 293 15.11 21.69 -3.83
CA ASP A 293 15.81 21.37 -5.07
C ASP A 293 15.64 19.88 -5.35
N TRP A 294 14.49 19.50 -5.92
CA TRP A 294 14.10 18.09 -6.05
C TRP A 294 13.75 17.74 -7.49
N LYS A 295 14.79 17.40 -8.25
CA LYS A 295 14.70 16.89 -9.62
C LYS A 295 14.85 15.37 -9.62
N LEU A 296 13.98 14.72 -10.38
CA LEU A 296 13.81 13.28 -10.38
C LEU A 296 14.17 12.72 -11.76
N PRO A 297 15.15 11.81 -11.86
CA PRO A 297 15.55 11.25 -13.14
C PRO A 297 14.45 10.36 -13.70
N MET A 298 13.92 10.71 -14.89
CA MET A 298 12.89 9.95 -15.60
C MET A 298 13.54 9.06 -16.65
N LYS A 299 14.07 7.91 -16.20
CA LYS A 299 14.80 6.95 -17.05
C LYS A 299 13.96 5.74 -17.48
N ALA A 300 12.64 5.78 -17.33
CA ALA A 300 11.78 4.70 -17.79
C ALA A 300 11.77 4.66 -19.34
N PRO A 301 11.68 3.46 -19.96
CA PRO A 301 11.54 3.36 -21.41
C PRO A 301 10.34 4.16 -21.94
N GLU A 302 10.48 4.71 -23.15
CA GLU A 302 9.39 5.40 -23.84
C GLU A 302 8.19 4.46 -24.03
N LEU A 303 6.98 5.00 -23.97
CA LEU A 303 5.76 4.22 -24.24
C LEU A 303 5.36 4.40 -25.72
N PRO A 304 4.63 3.44 -26.32
CA PRO A 304 4.24 3.56 -27.73
C PRO A 304 3.43 4.83 -28.01
N GLU A 305 2.62 5.26 -27.05
CA GLU A 305 1.91 6.52 -27.07
C GLU A 305 2.08 7.21 -25.71
N LYS A 306 2.59 8.44 -25.72
CA LYS A 306 2.54 9.28 -24.52
C LYS A 306 1.09 9.65 -24.23
N PHE A 307 0.73 9.80 -22.96
CA PHE A 307 -0.64 10.16 -22.58
C PHE A 307 -0.68 11.05 -21.35
N SER A 308 -1.68 11.93 -21.29
CA SER A 308 -1.96 12.70 -20.08
C SER A 308 -2.79 11.82 -19.12
N PRO A 309 -2.37 11.67 -17.86
CA PRO A 309 -3.08 10.82 -16.90
C PRO A 309 -4.44 11.43 -16.55
N GLN A 310 -5.41 10.58 -16.23
CA GLN A 310 -6.81 10.96 -15.98
C GLN A 310 -7.33 10.31 -14.71
N SER A 311 -8.13 11.02 -13.93
CA SER A 311 -8.82 10.43 -12.78
C SER A 311 -10.09 9.70 -13.22
N GLN A 312 -10.52 8.73 -12.41
CA GLN A 312 -11.79 8.03 -12.62
C GLN A 312 -12.53 7.88 -11.28
N ARG A 313 -13.69 8.52 -11.16
CA ARG A 313 -14.54 8.42 -9.96
C ARG A 313 -15.97 8.12 -10.32
N PHE A 314 -16.54 7.11 -9.65
CA PHE A 314 -17.91 6.65 -9.86
C PHE A 314 -18.25 6.37 -11.34
N GLY A 315 -17.27 5.81 -12.07
CA GLY A 315 -17.38 5.52 -13.50
C GLY A 315 -17.14 6.72 -14.44
N ASN A 316 -17.01 7.95 -13.92
CA ASN A 316 -16.75 9.14 -14.72
C ASN A 316 -15.24 9.40 -14.83
N ILE A 317 -14.77 9.60 -16.06
CA ILE A 317 -13.38 9.96 -16.38
C ILE A 317 -13.25 11.49 -16.35
N SER A 318 -12.13 11.98 -15.82
CA SER A 318 -11.80 13.41 -15.77
C SER A 318 -10.36 13.67 -16.18
N GLU A 319 -10.15 14.71 -17.00
CA GLU A 319 -8.82 15.23 -17.37
C GLU A 319 -8.12 15.95 -16.21
N GLN A 320 -8.87 16.28 -15.15
CA GLN A 320 -8.28 16.68 -13.88
C GLN A 320 -7.83 15.42 -13.15
N PHE A 321 -6.56 15.06 -13.30
CA PHE A 321 -5.91 13.97 -12.58
C PHE A 321 -5.80 14.25 -11.09
N ASP A 322 -5.46 15.48 -10.70
CA ASP A 322 -5.49 15.89 -9.30
C ASP A 322 -6.96 16.09 -8.90
N GLU A 323 -7.48 15.19 -8.07
CA GLU A 323 -8.88 15.16 -7.71
C GLU A 323 -9.18 16.22 -6.63
N GLY A 324 -10.33 16.90 -6.78
CA GLY A 324 -10.76 17.96 -5.87
C GLY A 324 -11.41 17.45 -4.58
N CYS A 325 -12.69 17.70 -4.40
CA CYS A 325 -13.44 17.26 -3.21
C CYS A 325 -13.89 15.79 -3.35
N ASP A 326 -13.72 15.00 -2.29
CA ASP A 326 -14.13 13.59 -2.16
C ASP A 326 -14.94 13.39 -0.87
N SER A 327 -16.21 13.80 -0.91
CA SER A 327 -17.11 13.58 0.21
C SER A 327 -17.52 12.10 0.24
N PRO A 328 -17.52 11.43 1.42
CA PRO A 328 -18.05 10.07 1.52
C PRO A 328 -19.52 9.94 1.09
N ALA A 329 -20.28 11.05 1.11
CA ALA A 329 -21.66 11.07 0.60
C ALA A 329 -21.72 10.88 -0.93
N ASP A 330 -20.66 11.23 -1.67
CA ASP A 330 -20.57 11.00 -3.11
C ASP A 330 -20.70 9.49 -3.44
N SER A 331 -20.25 8.59 -2.55
CA SER A 331 -20.35 7.13 -2.76
C SER A 331 -21.77 6.57 -2.64
N LEU A 332 -22.76 7.37 -2.25
CA LEU A 332 -24.15 6.91 -2.15
C LEU A 332 -24.76 6.68 -3.54
N HIS A 333 -25.58 5.64 -3.68
CA HIS A 333 -26.31 5.33 -4.90
C HIS A 333 -27.61 6.13 -4.95
N SER A 334 -27.60 7.26 -5.64
CA SER A 334 -28.74 8.20 -5.67
C SER A 334 -30.07 7.55 -6.12
N ALA A 335 -30.02 6.54 -7.00
CA ALA A 335 -31.21 5.86 -7.53
C ALA A 335 -31.73 4.68 -6.69
N ARG A 336 -31.12 4.36 -5.54
CA ARG A 336 -31.64 3.30 -4.66
C ARG A 336 -32.98 3.74 -4.03
N ALA A 337 -33.95 2.82 -4.01
CA ALA A 337 -35.22 3.04 -3.33
C ALA A 337 -35.02 3.38 -1.84
N PHE A 338 -35.83 4.32 -1.34
CA PHE A 338 -35.83 4.72 0.07
C PHE A 338 -36.52 3.65 0.90
N ASP A 339 -35.77 3.02 1.80
CA ASP A 339 -36.34 2.26 2.91
C ASP A 339 -36.79 3.26 4.00
N ALA A 340 -37.88 2.97 4.72
CA ALA A 340 -38.43 3.88 5.75
C ALA A 340 -37.40 4.23 6.86
N ASP A 341 -36.42 3.35 7.08
CA ASP A 341 -35.34 3.50 8.07
C ASP A 341 -33.96 3.78 7.42
N ASP A 342 -33.92 4.28 6.18
CA ASP A 342 -32.66 4.59 5.50
C ASP A 342 -31.94 5.79 6.15
N VAL A 343 -31.01 5.49 7.06
CA VAL A 343 -30.16 6.49 7.73
C VAL A 343 -29.38 7.40 6.77
N TYR A 344 -29.20 6.99 5.51
CA TYR A 344 -28.50 7.76 4.47
C TYR A 344 -29.42 8.66 3.64
N ALA A 345 -30.74 8.55 3.80
CA ALA A 345 -31.73 9.29 2.99
C ALA A 345 -31.45 10.80 2.88
N PRO A 346 -31.05 11.53 3.94
CA PRO A 346 -30.76 12.97 3.85
C PRO A 346 -29.61 13.33 2.91
N TYR A 347 -28.68 12.40 2.66
CA TYR A 347 -27.47 12.63 1.85
C TYR A 347 -27.58 12.02 0.44
N ARG A 348 -28.59 11.17 0.20
CA ARG A 348 -28.70 10.35 -1.01
C ARG A 348 -28.81 11.18 -2.30
N ALA A 349 -29.43 12.36 -2.24
CA ALA A 349 -29.53 13.28 -3.38
C ALA A 349 -28.17 13.79 -3.90
N GLN A 350 -27.13 13.78 -3.05
CA GLN A 350 -25.76 14.19 -3.40
C GLN A 350 -24.93 13.03 -3.97
N GLY A 351 -25.46 11.80 -3.88
CA GLY A 351 -24.79 10.57 -4.28
C GLY A 351 -24.49 10.52 -5.78
N LYS A 352 -23.25 10.19 -6.10
CA LYS A 352 -22.71 9.98 -7.46
C LYS A 352 -22.35 8.51 -7.71
N GLY A 353 -22.29 7.70 -6.66
CA GLY A 353 -21.82 6.32 -6.68
C GLY A 353 -22.82 5.31 -7.21
N SER A 354 -22.31 4.12 -7.49
CA SER A 354 -23.09 2.93 -7.82
C SER A 354 -23.56 2.19 -6.55
N ALA A 355 -24.39 1.15 -6.73
CA ALA A 355 -24.75 0.25 -5.64
C ALA A 355 -23.53 -0.41 -4.98
N GLN A 356 -22.45 -0.65 -5.74
CA GLN A 356 -21.21 -1.22 -5.23
C GLN A 356 -20.41 -0.21 -4.40
N ASP A 357 -20.35 1.06 -4.82
CA ASP A 357 -19.69 2.13 -4.08
C ASP A 357 -20.38 2.37 -2.73
N GLU A 358 -21.72 2.39 -2.72
CA GLU A 358 -22.49 2.52 -1.49
C GLU A 358 -22.28 1.31 -0.58
N ALA A 359 -22.20 0.10 -1.14
CA ALA A 359 -21.92 -1.11 -0.37
C ALA A 359 -20.52 -1.06 0.28
N ALA A 360 -19.52 -0.54 -0.43
CA ALA A 360 -18.18 -0.33 0.11
C ALA A 360 -18.18 0.69 1.25
N LEU A 361 -18.83 1.86 1.06
CA LEU A 361 -19.00 2.87 2.12
C LEU A 361 -19.69 2.27 3.35
N ARG A 362 -20.80 1.56 3.17
CA ARG A 362 -21.55 0.91 4.27
C ARG A 362 -20.70 -0.12 4.99
N TYR A 363 -19.91 -0.91 4.25
CA TYR A 363 -18.99 -1.89 4.84
C TYR A 363 -17.98 -1.19 5.77
N GLU A 364 -17.38 -0.09 5.33
CA GLU A 364 -16.40 0.69 6.09
C GLU A 364 -17.03 1.34 7.33
N LEU A 365 -18.16 2.02 7.15
CA LEU A 365 -18.91 2.63 8.25
C LEU A 365 -19.33 1.59 9.29
N ASN A 366 -19.82 0.43 8.86
CA ASN A 366 -20.14 -0.65 9.77
C ASN A 366 -18.88 -1.16 10.50
N GLY A 367 -17.72 -1.21 9.85
CA GLY A 367 -16.45 -1.54 10.49
C GLY A 367 -16.12 -0.57 11.65
N MET A 368 -16.23 0.72 11.36
CA MET A 368 -16.03 1.81 12.32
C MET A 368 -17.02 1.73 13.49
N LEU A 369 -18.31 1.59 13.21
CA LEU A 369 -19.36 1.51 14.23
C LEU A 369 -19.16 0.33 15.18
N ARG A 370 -18.69 -0.84 14.68
CA ARG A 370 -18.37 -1.98 15.56
C ARG A 370 -17.26 -1.65 16.56
N MET A 371 -16.23 -0.92 16.12
CA MET A 371 -15.13 -0.52 17.00
C MET A 371 -15.59 0.50 18.04
N GLN A 372 -16.39 1.48 17.62
CA GLN A 372 -16.93 2.49 18.51
C GLN A 372 -17.90 1.89 19.54
N ALA A 373 -18.83 1.04 19.13
CA ALA A 373 -19.77 0.41 20.05
C ALA A 373 -19.06 -0.35 21.17
N ARG A 374 -17.93 -1.01 20.89
CA ARG A 374 -17.10 -1.68 21.92
C ARG A 374 -16.39 -0.70 22.85
N ARG A 375 -15.96 0.45 22.31
CA ARG A 375 -15.28 1.49 23.09
C ARG A 375 -16.24 2.23 24.02
N ASP A 376 -17.45 2.48 23.53
CA ASP A 376 -18.54 3.13 24.27
C ASP A 376 -19.31 2.13 25.17
N GLU A 377 -18.80 0.90 25.32
CA GLU A 377 -19.39 -0.17 26.15
C GLU A 377 -20.84 -0.53 25.77
N LEU A 378 -21.23 -0.25 24.52
CA LEU A 378 -22.51 -0.63 23.91
C LEU A 378 -22.52 -2.05 23.35
N ALA A 379 -21.36 -2.71 23.32
CA ALA A 379 -21.21 -4.10 22.91
C ALA A 379 -20.03 -4.76 23.66
N GLU A 380 -20.08 -6.10 23.77
CA GLU A 380 -18.99 -6.88 24.37
C GLU A 380 -17.66 -6.66 23.64
N LYS A 381 -16.56 -6.62 24.42
CA LYS A 381 -15.21 -6.36 23.91
C LYS A 381 -14.79 -7.35 22.81
N ASP A 382 -15.17 -8.61 22.95
CA ASP A 382 -14.76 -9.70 22.05
C ASP A 382 -15.93 -10.39 21.31
N GLY A 383 -17.12 -9.77 21.31
CA GLY A 383 -18.35 -10.31 20.72
C GLY A 383 -18.73 -9.72 19.34
N SER A 384 -19.74 -10.32 18.70
CA SER A 384 -20.42 -9.71 17.55
C SER A 384 -21.18 -8.46 17.98
N VAL A 385 -21.16 -7.41 17.17
CA VAL A 385 -21.92 -6.19 17.46
C VAL A 385 -23.23 -6.27 16.68
N THR A 386 -24.17 -7.05 17.20
CA THR A 386 -25.41 -7.44 16.52
C THR A 386 -26.22 -6.23 16.06
N GLY A 387 -26.20 -5.13 16.81
CA GLY A 387 -26.90 -3.89 16.43
C GLY A 387 -26.32 -3.16 15.21
N VAL A 388 -25.07 -3.46 14.81
CA VAL A 388 -24.49 -2.98 13.54
C VAL A 388 -24.71 -4.00 12.42
N ASP A 389 -24.59 -5.29 12.73
CA ASP A 389 -24.71 -6.38 11.74
C ASP A 389 -26.16 -6.64 11.32
N LYS A 390 -27.11 -6.41 12.24
CA LYS A 390 -28.55 -6.59 12.09
C LYS A 390 -29.29 -5.40 12.72
N PRO A 391 -29.26 -4.22 12.08
CA PRO A 391 -29.86 -3.00 12.63
C PRO A 391 -31.33 -3.17 13.01
N GLU A 392 -32.08 -4.01 12.28
CA GLU A 392 -33.49 -4.33 12.54
C GLU A 392 -33.72 -4.95 13.92
N ALA A 393 -32.75 -5.74 14.42
CA ALA A 393 -32.80 -6.41 15.72
C ALA A 393 -32.20 -5.56 16.86
N ALA A 394 -31.75 -4.35 16.57
CA ALA A 394 -31.14 -3.45 17.55
C ALA A 394 -32.20 -2.74 18.41
N SER A 395 -31.85 -2.40 19.65
CA SER A 395 -32.71 -1.55 20.50
C SER A 395 -32.80 -0.13 19.92
N ASP A 396 -33.88 0.59 20.24
CA ASP A 396 -34.09 1.97 19.76
C ASP A 396 -32.95 2.91 20.17
N LYS A 397 -32.42 2.73 21.39
CA LYS A 397 -31.24 3.46 21.87
C LYS A 397 -30.01 3.21 20.98
N PHE A 398 -29.78 1.97 20.55
CA PHE A 398 -28.67 1.63 19.67
C PHE A 398 -28.89 2.17 18.25
N LYS A 399 -30.12 2.09 17.71
CA LYS A 399 -30.50 2.67 16.42
C LYS A 399 -30.28 4.19 16.39
N ALA A 400 -30.69 4.89 17.45
CA ALA A 400 -30.49 6.33 17.59
C ALA A 400 -28.99 6.70 17.66
N TRP A 401 -28.22 5.96 18.46
CA TRP A 401 -26.75 6.13 18.51
C TRP A 401 -26.11 5.90 17.14
N ARG A 402 -26.42 4.78 16.47
CA ARG A 402 -25.87 4.45 15.15
C ARG A 402 -26.18 5.53 14.11
N THR A 403 -27.41 6.00 14.07
CA THR A 403 -27.86 7.05 13.13
C THR A 403 -27.08 8.34 13.37
N LYS A 404 -26.95 8.75 14.62
CA LYS A 404 -26.17 9.93 15.01
C LYS A 404 -24.71 9.82 14.58
N GLU A 405 -24.06 8.67 14.81
CA GLU A 405 -22.65 8.49 14.45
C GLU A 405 -22.43 8.49 12.93
N ILE A 406 -23.35 7.91 12.14
CA ILE A 406 -23.29 7.99 10.67
C ILE A 406 -23.45 9.43 10.20
N HIS A 407 -24.42 10.18 10.72
CA HIS A 407 -24.63 11.58 10.35
C HIS A 407 -23.44 12.46 10.73
N ASN A 408 -22.90 12.28 11.94
CA ASN A 408 -21.69 12.98 12.37
C ASN A 408 -20.52 12.69 11.43
N TYR A 409 -20.34 11.45 11.01
CA TYR A 409 -19.28 11.07 10.08
C TYR A 409 -19.46 11.73 8.71
N LEU A 410 -20.65 11.64 8.11
CA LEU A 410 -20.90 12.22 6.79
C LEU A 410 -20.77 13.74 6.81
N ALA A 411 -21.36 14.40 7.81
CA ALA A 411 -21.28 15.85 7.96
C ALA A 411 -19.84 16.34 8.21
N ALA A 412 -19.05 15.61 9.01
CA ALA A 412 -17.66 15.97 9.27
C ALA A 412 -16.75 15.78 8.04
N ASN A 413 -17.19 15.07 7.01
CA ASN A 413 -16.38 14.75 5.83
C ASN A 413 -16.96 15.34 4.53
N VAL A 414 -17.78 16.39 4.62
CA VAL A 414 -18.34 17.04 3.42
C VAL A 414 -17.26 17.75 2.58
N ASP A 415 -16.27 18.35 3.24
CA ASP A 415 -15.13 19.05 2.61
C ASP A 415 -13.85 18.20 2.62
N THR A 416 -13.98 16.88 2.64
CA THR A 416 -12.80 16.02 2.57
C THR A 416 -12.24 16.07 1.15
N HIS A 417 -10.95 16.30 1.02
CA HIS A 417 -10.27 16.33 -0.27
C HIS A 417 -9.96 14.91 -0.72
N ALA A 418 -10.02 14.70 -2.04
CA ALA A 418 -9.43 13.52 -2.62
C ALA A 418 -7.93 13.50 -2.31
N THR A 419 -7.40 12.29 -2.17
CA THR A 419 -6.01 12.12 -1.73
C THR A 419 -5.07 11.75 -2.85
N ASP A 420 -5.61 11.58 -4.06
CA ASP A 420 -4.96 11.07 -5.27
C ASP A 420 -4.18 9.77 -5.13
N HIS A 421 -4.39 9.07 -4.02
CA HIS A 421 -3.57 7.92 -3.64
C HIS A 421 -3.80 6.72 -4.53
N SER A 422 -5.03 6.55 -5.03
CA SER A 422 -5.41 5.39 -5.87
C SER A 422 -5.67 5.78 -7.33
N THR A 423 -5.51 7.05 -7.70
CA THR A 423 -5.87 7.59 -9.01
C THR A 423 -5.11 6.91 -10.14
N ILE A 424 -3.83 6.56 -9.91
CA ILE A 424 -3.02 5.81 -10.88
C ILE A 424 -3.67 4.46 -11.22
N MET A 425 -4.14 3.71 -10.21
CA MET A 425 -4.56 2.32 -10.37
C MET A 425 -6.07 2.12 -10.58
N SER A 426 -6.85 3.20 -10.49
CA SER A 426 -8.31 3.16 -10.65
C SER A 426 -8.77 3.41 -12.09
N ASN A 427 -7.88 3.90 -12.97
CA ASN A 427 -8.18 4.15 -14.37
C ASN A 427 -7.57 3.07 -15.28
N ALA A 428 -8.41 2.39 -16.06
CA ALA A 428 -7.99 1.35 -16.99
C ALA A 428 -7.01 1.84 -18.07
N MET A 429 -7.11 3.11 -18.47
CA MET A 429 -6.22 3.72 -19.45
C MET A 429 -4.76 3.71 -18.97
N HIS A 430 -4.50 3.95 -17.68
CA HIS A 430 -3.14 3.88 -17.13
C HIS A 430 -2.58 2.46 -17.20
N ALA A 431 -3.44 1.46 -16.98
CA ALA A 431 -3.03 0.07 -17.09
C ALA A 431 -2.72 -0.33 -18.54
N GLU A 432 -3.57 0.09 -19.48
CA GLU A 432 -3.41 -0.16 -20.91
C GLU A 432 -2.17 0.53 -21.49
N LYS A 433 -1.99 1.82 -21.19
CA LYS A 433 -0.96 2.64 -21.83
C LYS A 433 0.41 2.57 -21.16
N ALA A 434 0.49 2.35 -19.84
CA ALA A 434 1.75 2.27 -19.11
C ALA A 434 2.04 0.88 -18.53
N LEU A 435 1.14 0.35 -17.69
CA LEU A 435 1.42 -0.90 -16.96
C LEU A 435 1.68 -2.08 -17.90
N ALA A 436 0.96 -2.16 -19.01
CA ALA A 436 1.12 -3.21 -20.03
C ALA A 436 2.55 -3.32 -20.59
N TYR A 437 3.35 -2.25 -20.50
CA TYR A 437 4.75 -2.21 -20.97
C TYR A 437 5.77 -2.32 -19.82
N ASP A 438 5.31 -2.25 -18.57
CA ASP A 438 6.15 -2.37 -17.38
C ASP A 438 6.12 -3.79 -16.75
N VAL A 439 5.33 -4.71 -17.29
CA VAL A 439 5.24 -6.12 -16.87
C VAL A 439 6.32 -7.02 -17.50
N ALA A 440 6.56 -8.17 -16.88
CA ALA A 440 7.33 -9.27 -17.44
C ALA A 440 6.55 -9.96 -18.57
N VAL A 441 7.15 -10.06 -19.76
CA VAL A 441 6.54 -10.60 -20.98
C VAL A 441 6.98 -12.04 -21.20
N GLY A 442 6.01 -12.94 -21.34
CA GLY A 442 6.23 -14.36 -21.61
C GLY A 442 4.93 -15.14 -21.81
N VAL A 443 5.07 -16.42 -22.09
CA VAL A 443 3.96 -17.35 -22.33
C VAL A 443 3.59 -18.06 -21.03
N CYS A 444 2.30 -17.97 -20.68
CA CYS A 444 1.68 -18.76 -19.62
C CYS A 444 0.87 -19.91 -20.24
N THR A 445 1.30 -21.14 -19.99
CA THR A 445 0.66 -22.39 -20.43
C THR A 445 -0.11 -23.08 -19.29
N ILE A 446 -0.23 -22.43 -18.12
CA ILE A 446 -1.01 -22.95 -16.99
C ILE A 446 -2.47 -23.10 -17.41
N ARG A 447 -3.00 -24.31 -17.24
CA ARG A 447 -4.38 -24.66 -17.60
C ARG A 447 -5.39 -23.84 -16.80
N GLN A 448 -6.53 -23.53 -17.41
CA GLN A 448 -7.57 -22.70 -16.78
C GLN A 448 -8.06 -23.26 -15.43
N GLU A 449 -8.11 -24.58 -15.27
CA GLU A 449 -8.48 -25.22 -14.00
C GLU A 449 -7.49 -24.91 -12.87
N GLU A 450 -6.19 -24.95 -13.17
CA GLU A 450 -5.13 -24.62 -12.21
C GLU A 450 -5.10 -23.12 -11.93
N LEU A 451 -5.31 -22.26 -12.94
CA LEU A 451 -5.48 -20.82 -12.71
C LEU A 451 -6.67 -20.51 -11.78
N ARG A 452 -7.79 -21.25 -11.89
CA ARG A 452 -8.93 -21.09 -10.97
C ARG A 452 -8.55 -21.49 -9.54
N LYS A 453 -7.80 -22.58 -9.35
CA LYS A 453 -7.28 -22.96 -8.03
C LYS A 453 -6.32 -21.92 -7.47
N LEU A 454 -5.38 -21.43 -8.27
CA LEU A 454 -4.43 -20.39 -7.86
C LEU A 454 -5.14 -19.08 -7.45
N ARG A 455 -6.28 -18.73 -8.09
CA ARG A 455 -7.13 -17.60 -7.66
C ARG A 455 -7.75 -17.83 -6.28
N VAL A 456 -8.15 -19.06 -5.96
CA VAL A 456 -8.62 -19.42 -4.60
C VAL A 456 -7.48 -19.35 -3.59
N VAL A 457 -6.27 -19.80 -3.96
CA VAL A 457 -5.08 -19.70 -3.11
C VAL A 457 -4.69 -18.24 -2.82
N ALA A 458 -4.80 -17.38 -3.83
CA ALA A 458 -4.53 -15.95 -3.70
C ALA A 458 -5.50 -15.28 -2.70
N ASP A 459 -6.80 -15.60 -2.77
CA ASP A 459 -7.80 -15.10 -1.83
C ASP A 459 -7.95 -16.00 -0.59
N TRP A 460 -7.25 -15.62 0.49
CA TRP A 460 -7.35 -16.32 1.78
C TRP A 460 -8.76 -16.53 2.33
N CYS A 461 -9.72 -15.66 1.98
CA CYS A 461 -11.10 -15.79 2.46
C CYS A 461 -11.77 -17.05 1.91
N LEU A 462 -11.24 -17.60 0.82
CA LEU A 462 -11.79 -18.73 0.10
C LEU A 462 -11.09 -20.06 0.42
N LEU A 463 -10.01 -20.06 1.24
CA LEU A 463 -9.20 -21.25 1.50
C LEU A 463 -9.95 -22.39 2.18
N LYS A 464 -11.08 -22.11 2.84
CA LYS A 464 -11.97 -23.15 3.39
C LYS A 464 -12.43 -24.15 2.32
N ARG A 465 -12.48 -23.71 1.06
CA ARG A 465 -12.94 -24.49 -0.10
C ARG A 465 -11.84 -25.38 -0.70
N LEU A 466 -10.59 -25.25 -0.26
CA LEU A 466 -9.50 -26.12 -0.71
C LEU A 466 -9.61 -27.49 -0.04
N ASP A 467 -9.09 -28.53 -0.69
CA ASP A 467 -8.94 -29.86 -0.10
C ASP A 467 -7.85 -29.89 0.97
N ASP A 468 -7.97 -30.80 1.94
CA ASP A 468 -6.99 -30.91 3.05
C ASP A 468 -5.58 -31.28 2.60
N THR A 469 -5.43 -31.79 1.39
CA THR A 469 -4.14 -32.12 0.77
C THR A 469 -3.45 -30.91 0.15
N GLU A 470 -4.13 -29.78 0.01
CA GLU A 470 -3.56 -28.57 -0.60
C GLU A 470 -2.69 -27.81 0.41
N ASP A 471 -1.39 -27.69 0.10
CA ASP A 471 -0.40 -26.99 0.94
C ASP A 471 -0.88 -25.61 1.44
N SER A 472 -1.59 -24.88 0.59
CA SER A 472 -2.06 -23.52 0.91
C SER A 472 -3.21 -23.47 1.92
N LYS A 473 -3.87 -24.60 2.21
CA LYS A 473 -4.99 -24.64 3.16
C LYS A 473 -4.55 -24.34 4.59
N GLU A 474 -3.28 -24.54 4.91
CA GLU A 474 -2.71 -24.18 6.22
C GLU A 474 -2.92 -22.70 6.56
N PHE A 475 -2.98 -21.81 5.56
CA PHE A 475 -3.21 -20.38 5.74
C PHE A 475 -4.65 -20.05 6.16
N PHE A 476 -5.58 -21.00 6.06
CA PHE A 476 -6.95 -20.78 6.51
C PHE A 476 -7.03 -20.55 8.03
N GLU A 477 -6.14 -21.18 8.82
CA GLU A 477 -6.09 -20.93 10.28
C GLU A 477 -5.84 -19.46 10.59
N TYR A 478 -5.01 -18.80 9.78
CA TYR A 478 -4.74 -17.38 9.93
C TYR A 478 -5.99 -16.54 9.66
N TYR A 479 -6.70 -16.83 8.58
CA TYR A 479 -7.94 -16.14 8.27
C TYR A 479 -9.02 -16.37 9.35
N ASP A 480 -9.18 -17.61 9.82
CA ASP A 480 -10.24 -18.00 10.76
C ASP A 480 -9.96 -17.55 12.20
N LYS A 481 -8.73 -17.73 12.68
CA LYS A 481 -8.38 -17.61 14.11
C LYS A 481 -7.36 -16.51 14.41
N GLY A 482 -6.79 -15.86 13.39
CA GLY A 482 -5.67 -14.92 13.57
C GLY A 482 -4.39 -15.60 14.09
N LYS A 483 -4.30 -16.93 13.95
CA LYS A 483 -3.19 -17.78 14.40
C LYS A 483 -2.60 -18.52 13.21
N PHE A 484 -1.36 -18.96 13.32
CA PHE A 484 -0.77 -19.83 12.31
C PHE A 484 0.04 -20.91 13.02
N LYS A 485 -0.21 -22.18 12.66
CA LYS A 485 0.28 -23.36 13.39
C LYS A 485 -0.07 -23.28 14.88
N ARG A 486 -1.32 -22.91 15.19
CA ARG A 486 -1.90 -22.81 16.55
C ARG A 486 -1.29 -21.76 17.48
N VAL A 487 -0.36 -20.93 17.00
CA VAL A 487 0.25 -19.85 17.80
C VAL A 487 -0.08 -18.47 17.22
N PRO A 488 -0.04 -17.40 18.03
CA PRO A 488 -0.12 -16.03 17.54
C PRO A 488 0.93 -15.76 16.46
N LEU A 489 0.56 -14.98 15.44
CA LEU A 489 1.45 -14.74 14.29
C LEU A 489 2.79 -14.11 14.66
N TYR A 490 2.80 -13.21 15.64
CA TYR A 490 4.04 -12.56 16.05
C TYR A 490 4.99 -13.57 16.71
N GLU A 491 4.48 -14.60 17.38
CA GLU A 491 5.29 -15.67 17.95
C GLU A 491 5.79 -16.60 16.84
N TRP A 492 4.90 -17.00 15.92
CA TRP A 492 5.28 -17.84 14.79
C TRP A 492 6.37 -17.20 13.94
N ALA A 493 6.22 -15.93 13.55
CA ALA A 493 7.18 -15.26 12.66
C ALA A 493 8.52 -14.94 13.35
N ASN A 494 8.55 -14.83 14.68
CA ASN A 494 9.79 -14.57 15.42
C ASN A 494 10.43 -15.84 15.98
N ASN A 495 9.80 -17.01 15.80
CA ASN A 495 10.41 -18.28 16.18
C ASN A 495 11.69 -18.50 15.35
N LYS A 496 12.75 -18.99 16.02
CA LYS A 496 14.06 -19.27 15.40
C LYS A 496 13.97 -20.21 14.20
N ASP A 497 13.04 -21.17 14.23
CA ASP A 497 12.85 -22.20 13.21
C ASP A 497 11.76 -21.80 12.20
N SER A 498 11.24 -20.57 12.29
CA SER A 498 10.20 -20.09 11.39
C SER A 498 10.78 -19.81 10.01
N PRO A 499 10.22 -20.40 8.94
CA PRO A 499 10.68 -20.11 7.59
C PRO A 499 10.25 -18.68 7.15
N ALA A 500 9.30 -18.05 7.86
CA ALA A 500 8.90 -16.67 7.65
C ALA A 500 9.60 -15.66 8.57
N LYS A 501 10.68 -16.07 9.25
CA LYS A 501 11.51 -15.16 10.04
C LYS A 501 12.07 -14.05 9.15
N LYS A 502 12.16 -12.84 9.70
CA LYS A 502 12.74 -11.67 9.01
C LYS A 502 14.11 -12.04 8.40
N PRO A 503 14.26 -12.02 7.06
CA PRO A 503 15.55 -12.28 6.42
C PRO A 503 16.60 -11.26 6.85
N GLN A 504 17.86 -11.69 7.00
CA GLN A 504 18.96 -10.83 7.46
C GLN A 504 19.21 -9.64 6.52
N LYS A 505 18.92 -9.80 5.23
CA LYS A 505 19.03 -8.73 4.23
C LYS A 505 18.01 -7.59 4.42
N ILE A 506 16.97 -7.79 5.24
CA ILE A 506 16.08 -6.72 5.69
C ILE A 506 16.72 -6.07 6.91
N MET A 507 17.38 -4.93 6.70
CA MET A 507 18.07 -4.20 7.77
C MET A 507 17.06 -3.50 8.66
N ASP A 508 17.26 -3.65 9.97
CA ASP A 508 16.44 -2.95 10.96
C ASP A 508 17.35 -2.31 12.02
N GLU A 509 17.93 -1.16 11.68
CA GLU A 509 18.67 -0.33 12.63
C GLU A 509 17.90 0.94 12.93
N ARG A 510 17.72 1.24 14.22
CA ARG A 510 16.88 2.37 14.66
C ARG A 510 17.73 3.59 15.03
N GLN A 511 17.14 4.78 14.92
CA GLN A 511 17.85 6.05 15.12
C GLN A 511 18.12 6.37 16.60
N ASN A 512 17.22 6.04 17.51
CA ASN A 512 17.35 6.42 18.92
C ASN A 512 18.11 5.34 19.68
N VAL A 513 19.38 5.58 19.99
CA VAL A 513 20.20 4.64 20.76
C VAL A 513 19.68 4.55 22.19
N VAL A 514 19.34 3.35 22.65
CA VAL A 514 18.99 3.12 24.05
C VAL A 514 20.28 2.81 24.81
N VAL A 515 20.85 3.83 25.45
CA VAL A 515 21.98 3.65 26.36
C VAL A 515 21.49 2.88 27.59
N ARG A 516 21.90 1.62 27.74
CA ARG A 516 21.72 0.91 29.02
C ARG A 516 22.58 1.63 30.06
N ALA A 517 21.97 2.13 31.14
CA ALA A 517 22.73 2.61 32.28
C ALA A 517 23.71 1.51 32.71
N ALA A 518 24.98 1.86 32.87
CA ALA A 518 25.97 0.95 33.43
C ALA A 518 25.44 0.39 34.77
N PRO A 519 25.68 -0.89 35.10
CA PRO A 519 25.34 -1.37 36.42
C PRO A 519 26.15 -0.54 37.41
N THR A 520 25.48 0.25 38.23
CA THR A 520 26.09 0.97 39.36
C THR A 520 26.52 -0.06 40.39
N GLY A 521 27.65 -0.72 40.14
CA GLY A 521 28.36 -1.53 41.11
C GLY A 521 29.25 -0.63 41.96
N ILE A 522 28.66 0.02 42.97
CA ILE A 522 29.38 0.47 44.16
C ILE A 522 28.45 0.25 45.36
N SER A 523 28.52 -0.93 45.96
CA SER A 523 28.15 -1.10 47.37
C SER A 523 29.33 -0.61 48.21
N ALA A 524 29.33 0.66 48.58
CA ALA A 524 30.22 1.16 49.63
C ALA A 524 29.50 1.02 50.96
N LEU A 525 29.65 -0.13 51.61
CA LEU A 525 29.42 -0.32 53.04
C LEU A 525 30.48 -1.30 53.55
N GLY A 526 31.67 -0.76 53.82
CA GLY A 526 32.61 -1.33 54.78
C GLY A 526 32.56 -0.46 56.02
N THR A 527 31.91 -0.94 57.07
CA THR A 527 32.12 -0.46 58.45
C THR A 527 32.69 -1.64 59.21
N ASP A 528 34.01 -1.68 59.32
CA ASP A 528 34.70 -2.44 60.35
C ASP A 528 34.86 -1.49 61.55
N ASP A 529 34.15 -1.79 62.63
CA ASP A 529 34.57 -1.52 64.01
C ASP A 529 33.86 -2.56 64.91
N ALA A 530 34.69 -3.30 65.66
CA ALA A 530 34.45 -4.38 66.63
C ALA A 530 34.39 -5.83 66.11
#